data_AF-A0A1Y1KQM6-F1
#
_entry.id   AF-A0A1Y1KQM6-F1
#
_cell.length_a   1.000
_cell.length_b   1.000
_cell.length_c   1.000
_cell.angle_alpha   90.00
_cell.angle_beta   90.00
_cell.angle_gamma   90.00
#
_symmetry.space_group_name_H-M   'P 1'
#
loop_
_entity.id
_entity.type
_entity.pdbx_description
1 polymer ?
#
loop_
_entity_poly.entity_id
_entity_poly.type
_entity_poly.pdbx_seq_one_letter_code
_entity_poly.pdbx_strand_id
1 'polypeptide(L)'
;GAQTIQMPYNTTIEGDFDSFVDLRNTTGSNGGYMIPGNETSKIQTLNVYAEGTDSGNATAYLVARTGLTVVSDIDDILRVTKIYQPKEGLLNTFARPFTPWMNMPSVYANWSSSINNMHFHYLTTTPEQATRNYMEF
;
A
#
# COMPACT_ATOMS: atom_id res chain seq x y z
N GLY A 1 6.98 12.02 -15.17
CA GLY A 1 6.12 13.22 -15.24
C GLY A 1 5.40 13.31 -13.92
N ALA A 2 5.07 14.51 -13.50
CA ALA A 2 4.56 14.78 -12.17
C ALA A 2 3.35 15.71 -12.27
N GLN A 3 2.52 15.68 -11.24
CA GLN A 3 1.39 16.59 -11.09
C GLN A 3 1.33 17.01 -9.63
N THR A 4 1.23 18.31 -9.40
CA THR A 4 0.87 18.85 -8.09
C THR A 4 -0.65 19.00 -8.04
N ILE A 5 -1.26 18.48 -6.98
CA ILE A 5 -2.71 18.52 -6.77
C ILE A 5 -2.95 19.29 -5.48
N GLN A 6 -3.69 20.39 -5.58
CA GLN A 6 -4.20 21.09 -4.41
C GLN A 6 -5.50 20.42 -3.98
N MET A 7 -5.56 19.93 -2.75
CA MET A 7 -6.78 19.35 -2.19
C MET A 7 -7.84 20.44 -1.95
N PRO A 8 -9.15 20.12 -2.09
CA PRO A 8 -10.22 21.12 -2.07
C PRO A 8 -10.47 21.78 -0.70
N TYR A 9 -9.98 21.18 0.38
CA TYR A 9 -10.09 21.67 1.75
C TYR A 9 -8.87 21.21 2.57
N ASN A 10 -8.68 21.73 3.78
CA ASN A 10 -7.60 21.32 4.68
C ASN A 10 -7.87 19.94 5.30
N THR A 11 -6.81 19.23 5.72
CA THR A 11 -6.96 17.94 6.39
C THR A 11 -7.88 18.00 7.61
N THR A 12 -8.46 16.85 7.99
CA THR A 12 -9.13 16.69 9.30
C THR A 12 -8.12 16.84 10.45
N ILE A 13 -8.60 16.76 11.70
CA ILE A 13 -7.72 16.81 12.87
C ILE A 13 -6.79 15.57 12.95
N GLU A 14 -7.18 14.49 12.29
CA GLU A 14 -6.42 13.25 12.15
C GLU A 14 -5.40 13.30 10.99
N GLY A 15 -5.50 14.30 10.10
CA GLY A 15 -4.62 14.43 8.94
C GLY A 15 -5.20 13.88 7.63
N ASP A 16 -6.48 13.52 7.60
CA ASP A 16 -7.11 12.85 6.46
C ASP A 16 -7.71 13.81 5.41
N PHE A 17 -7.86 13.31 4.19
CA PHE A 17 -8.70 13.89 3.13
C PHE A 17 -9.71 12.85 2.62
N ASP A 18 -10.93 13.29 2.28
CA ASP A 18 -11.97 12.49 1.64
C ASP A 18 -12.48 13.20 0.37
N SER A 19 -11.66 13.21 -0.68
CA SER A 19 -12.03 13.79 -1.97
C SER A 19 -11.48 12.98 -3.11
N PHE A 20 -12.25 12.91 -4.19
CA PHE A 20 -11.74 12.47 -5.47
C PHE A 20 -10.77 13.51 -6.04
N VAL A 21 -9.74 13.02 -6.72
CA VAL A 21 -8.77 13.83 -7.44
C VAL A 21 -8.57 13.29 -8.85
N ASP A 22 -8.48 14.20 -9.82
CA ASP A 22 -8.23 13.84 -11.21
C ASP A 22 -6.73 13.72 -11.46
N LEU A 23 -6.28 12.51 -11.73
CA LEU A 23 -4.92 12.23 -12.17
C LEU A 23 -4.80 12.52 -13.67
N ARG A 24 -3.90 13.42 -14.05
CA ARG A 24 -3.65 13.84 -15.43
C ARG A 24 -2.43 13.13 -16.00
N ASN A 25 -2.50 12.75 -17.27
CA ASN A 25 -1.36 12.18 -17.97
C ASN A 25 -0.38 13.29 -18.41
N THR A 26 0.53 13.67 -17.50
CA THR A 26 1.49 14.78 -17.72
C THR A 26 2.85 14.32 -18.26
N THR A 27 2.96 13.05 -18.65
CA THR A 27 4.21 12.40 -19.05
C THR A 27 4.39 12.29 -20.57
N GLY A 28 5.49 12.79 -21.14
CA GLY A 28 5.87 12.58 -22.54
C GLY A 28 5.32 13.63 -23.53
N SER A 29 5.90 13.68 -24.73
CA SER A 29 5.61 14.70 -25.76
C SER A 29 4.19 14.65 -26.33
N ASN A 30 3.50 13.52 -26.19
CA ASN A 30 2.10 13.31 -26.58
C ASN A 30 1.21 12.89 -25.39
N GLY A 31 1.68 13.06 -24.14
CA GLY A 31 0.95 12.73 -22.91
C GLY A 31 0.62 11.24 -22.74
N GLY A 32 1.61 10.36 -22.55
CA GLY A 32 1.39 8.91 -22.59
C GLY A 32 2.39 8.04 -21.84
N TYR A 33 2.35 8.02 -20.51
CA TYR A 33 2.75 6.80 -19.76
C TYR A 33 1.70 6.34 -18.74
N MET A 34 0.88 7.25 -18.23
CA MET A 34 -0.24 6.88 -17.36
C MET A 34 -1.46 6.48 -18.20
N ILE A 35 -1.87 5.22 -18.09
CA ILE A 35 -3.03 4.67 -18.79
C ILE A 35 -4.26 4.87 -17.88
N PRO A 36 -5.43 5.23 -18.42
CA PRO A 36 -6.67 5.22 -17.64
C PRO A 36 -6.87 3.88 -16.92
N GLY A 37 -7.32 3.91 -15.66
CA GLY A 37 -7.43 2.69 -14.84
C GLY A 37 -8.40 1.63 -15.41
N ASN A 38 -9.38 2.06 -16.22
CA ASN A 38 -10.29 1.16 -16.94
C ASN A 38 -9.67 0.54 -18.20
N GLU A 39 -8.56 1.08 -18.70
CA GLU A 39 -7.86 0.65 -19.93
C GLU A 39 -6.54 -0.06 -19.63
N THR A 40 -6.07 -0.05 -18.38
CA THR A 40 -4.83 -0.73 -18.02
C THR A 40 -5.02 -2.25 -17.89
N SER A 41 -4.04 -2.99 -18.41
CA SER A 41 -3.92 -4.45 -18.26
C SER A 41 -2.86 -4.86 -17.22
N LYS A 42 -2.20 -3.88 -16.61
CA LYS A 42 -1.16 -4.06 -15.59
C LYS A 42 -1.32 -3.02 -14.47
N ILE A 43 -0.80 -3.35 -13.30
CA ILE A 43 -0.75 -2.40 -12.18
C ILE A 43 0.17 -1.22 -12.57
N GLN A 44 -0.28 0.00 -12.32
CA GLN A 44 0.55 1.20 -12.44
C GLN A 44 0.86 1.75 -11.06
N THR A 45 2.13 1.93 -10.77
CA THR A 45 2.61 2.45 -9.48
C THR A 45 2.85 3.95 -9.57
N LEU A 46 2.30 4.69 -8.62
CA LEU A 46 2.43 6.14 -8.50
C LEU A 46 3.09 6.48 -7.17
N ASN A 47 4.17 7.26 -7.21
CA ASN A 47 4.74 7.84 -6.00
C ASN A 47 3.91 9.07 -5.61
N VAL A 48 3.51 9.14 -4.35
CA VAL A 48 2.71 10.21 -3.79
C VAL A 48 3.50 10.88 -2.67
N TYR A 49 3.49 12.21 -2.69
CA TYR A 49 4.21 13.05 -1.74
C TYR A 49 3.25 14.14 -1.24
N ALA A 50 3.29 14.42 0.06
CA ALA A 50 2.64 15.58 0.64
C ALA A 50 3.65 16.73 0.79
N GLU A 51 3.28 17.94 0.36
CA GLU A 51 4.12 19.12 0.57
C GLU A 51 4.11 19.51 2.06
N GLY A 52 5.26 19.96 2.58
CA GLY A 52 5.42 20.37 3.98
C GLY A 52 5.99 19.29 4.92
N THR A 53 6.34 18.11 4.40
CA THR A 53 7.09 17.09 5.13
C THR A 53 7.98 16.26 4.20
N ASP A 54 9.21 15.97 4.64
CA ASP A 54 10.13 15.06 3.93
C ASP A 54 9.97 13.60 4.38
N SER A 55 9.15 13.34 5.40
CA SER A 55 8.93 12.01 5.93
C SER A 55 7.74 11.29 5.28
N GLY A 56 6.92 11.95 4.46
CA GLY A 56 5.60 11.45 4.03
C GLY A 56 5.51 10.82 2.63
N ASN A 57 6.40 9.91 2.25
CA ASN A 57 6.30 9.23 0.94
C ASN A 57 5.30 8.06 1.00
N ALA A 58 4.34 8.04 0.09
CA ALA A 58 3.39 6.95 -0.08
C ALA A 58 3.45 6.40 -1.52
N THR A 59 2.96 5.19 -1.69
CA THR A 59 2.80 4.57 -3.01
C THR A 59 1.32 4.30 -3.26
N ALA A 60 0.79 4.80 -4.36
CA ALA A 60 -0.55 4.47 -4.84
C ALA A 60 -0.46 3.50 -6.03
N TYR A 61 -1.46 2.65 -6.16
CA TYR A 61 -1.53 1.64 -7.21
C TYR A 61 -2.84 1.79 -7.99
N LEU A 62 -2.73 1.94 -9.32
CA LEU A 62 -3.87 1.81 -10.22
C LEU A 62 -3.97 0.35 -10.66
N VAL A 63 -4.90 -0.38 -10.04
CA VAL A 63 -5.14 -1.81 -10.30
C VAL A 63 -6.04 -1.97 -11.53
N ALA A 64 -5.74 -2.95 -12.39
CA ALA A 64 -6.50 -3.24 -13.60
C ALA A 64 -7.95 -3.66 -13.30
N ARG A 65 -8.87 -3.36 -14.22
CA ARG A 65 -10.31 -3.70 -14.08
C ARG A 65 -10.60 -5.20 -14.01
N THR A 66 -9.71 -6.02 -14.56
CA THR A 66 -9.80 -7.49 -14.56
C THR A 66 -8.46 -8.05 -14.13
N GLY A 67 -8.44 -9.20 -13.46
CA GLY A 67 -7.23 -9.81 -12.90
C GLY A 67 -7.54 -10.63 -11.66
N LEU A 68 -6.51 -10.96 -10.88
CA LEU A 68 -6.66 -11.64 -9.59
C LEU A 68 -6.28 -10.68 -8.46
N THR A 69 -7.21 -10.42 -7.54
CA THR A 69 -6.93 -9.67 -6.32
C THR A 69 -6.90 -10.62 -5.15
N VAL A 70 -5.80 -10.60 -4.39
CA VAL A 70 -5.67 -11.33 -3.12
C VAL A 70 -5.83 -10.33 -1.98
N VAL A 71 -6.84 -10.55 -1.15
CA VAL A 71 -7.06 -9.78 0.07
C VAL A 71 -6.58 -10.64 1.23
N SER A 72 -5.58 -10.17 1.98
CA SER A 72 -4.95 -10.95 3.05
C SER A 72 -4.71 -10.15 4.30
N ASP A 73 -4.89 -10.77 5.46
CA ASP A 73 -4.34 -10.27 6.70
C ASP A 73 -2.79 -10.37 6.70
N ILE A 74 -2.14 -9.69 7.62
CA ILE A 74 -0.70 -9.77 7.88
C ILE A 74 -0.44 -10.55 9.18
N ASP A 75 -1.24 -10.31 10.21
CA ASP A 75 -1.01 -10.82 11.56
C ASP A 75 -1.31 -12.31 11.65
N ASP A 76 -0.32 -13.11 12.05
CA ASP A 76 -0.36 -14.57 12.04
C ASP A 76 -0.64 -15.22 10.66
N ILE A 77 -0.42 -14.46 9.57
CA ILE A 77 -0.45 -14.93 8.17
C ILE A 77 0.91 -14.75 7.49
N LEU A 78 1.50 -13.56 7.59
CA LEU A 78 2.83 -13.24 7.07
C LEU A 78 3.86 -13.08 8.18
N ARG A 79 3.40 -12.59 9.35
CA ARG A 79 4.21 -12.33 10.53
C ARG A 79 3.70 -13.15 11.70
N VAL A 80 4.60 -13.66 12.54
CA VAL A 80 4.22 -14.16 13.87
C VAL A 80 3.86 -12.96 14.75
N THR A 81 2.57 -12.77 15.01
CA THR A 81 2.05 -11.70 15.87
C THR A 81 1.55 -12.27 17.19
N LYS A 82 0.83 -13.40 17.17
CA LYS A 82 0.04 -13.94 18.28
C LYS A 82 -1.06 -12.98 18.71
N ILE A 83 -1.91 -12.57 17.77
CA ILE A 83 -2.97 -11.58 18.01
C ILE A 83 -3.94 -11.99 19.12
N TYR A 84 -4.12 -13.30 19.31
CA TYR A 84 -4.93 -13.91 20.37
C TYR A 84 -4.30 -13.81 21.78
N GLN A 85 -3.08 -13.30 21.92
CA GLN A 85 -2.40 -13.05 23.19
C GLN A 85 -1.92 -11.59 23.25
N PRO A 86 -2.73 -10.64 23.76
CA PRO A 86 -2.48 -9.20 23.61
C PRO A 86 -1.08 -8.73 24.01
N LYS A 87 -0.52 -9.26 25.11
CA LYS A 87 0.84 -8.94 25.56
C LYS A 87 1.89 -9.38 24.53
N GLU A 88 1.76 -10.60 24.00
CA GLU A 88 2.68 -11.11 23.00
C GLU A 88 2.47 -10.42 21.65
N GLY A 89 1.22 -10.13 21.26
CA GLY A 89 0.86 -9.32 20.10
C GLY A 89 1.62 -8.00 20.07
N LEU A 90 1.49 -7.19 21.12
CA LEU A 90 2.19 -5.90 21.23
C LEU A 90 3.72 -6.04 21.12
N LEU A 91 4.31 -7.03 21.81
CA LEU A 91 5.76 -7.23 21.78
C LEU A 91 6.25 -7.71 20.42
N ASN A 92 5.55 -8.67 19.82
CA ASN A 92 5.89 -9.20 18.51
C ASN A 92 5.69 -8.16 17.41
N THR A 93 4.74 -7.23 17.57
CA THR A 93 4.46 -6.16 16.61
C THR A 93 5.43 -4.98 16.72
N PHE A 94 5.76 -4.52 17.93
CA PHE A 94 6.45 -3.24 18.12
C PHE A 94 7.84 -3.32 18.76
N ALA A 95 8.18 -4.42 19.44
CA ALA A 95 9.42 -4.51 20.23
C ALA A 95 10.41 -5.55 19.71
N ARG A 96 9.91 -6.60 19.04
CA ARG A 96 10.73 -7.70 18.53
C ARG A 96 10.91 -7.58 17.01
N PRO A 97 12.03 -8.09 16.47
CA PRO A 97 12.23 -8.16 15.03
C PRO A 97 11.12 -8.95 14.32
N PHE A 98 10.89 -8.63 13.04
CA PHE A 98 9.99 -9.41 12.19
C PHE A 98 10.38 -10.89 12.21
N THR A 99 9.38 -11.75 12.44
CA THR A 99 9.52 -13.20 12.35
C THR A 99 8.48 -13.71 11.37
N PRO A 100 8.88 -14.38 10.28
CA PRO A 100 7.94 -14.83 9.26
C PRO A 100 7.01 -15.91 9.82
N TRP A 101 5.75 -15.87 9.38
CA TRP A 101 4.83 -16.99 9.62
C TRP A 101 5.22 -18.16 8.72
N MET A 102 6.01 -19.09 9.27
CA MET A 102 6.57 -20.22 8.52
C MET A 102 7.21 -19.73 7.20
N ASN A 103 6.76 -20.25 6.05
CA ASN A 103 7.24 -19.87 4.72
C ASN A 103 6.24 -18.99 3.94
N MET A 104 5.20 -18.45 4.57
CA MET A 104 4.15 -17.69 3.88
C MET A 104 4.66 -16.48 3.08
N PRO A 105 5.62 -15.66 3.58
CA PRO A 105 6.20 -14.59 2.76
C PRO A 105 6.81 -15.09 1.44
N SER A 106 7.48 -16.24 1.46
CA SER A 106 8.03 -16.85 0.25
C SER A 106 6.94 -17.37 -0.70
N VAL A 107 5.84 -17.90 -0.16
CA VAL A 107 4.67 -18.32 -0.96
C VAL A 107 4.05 -17.11 -1.66
N TYR A 108 3.82 -16.01 -0.94
CA TYR A 108 3.24 -14.80 -1.51
C TYR A 108 4.16 -14.13 -2.51
N ALA A 109 5.47 -14.09 -2.24
CA ALA A 109 6.46 -13.61 -3.21
C ALA A 109 6.45 -14.44 -4.50
N ASN A 110 6.34 -15.77 -4.40
CA ASN A 110 6.26 -16.66 -5.56
C ASN A 110 4.96 -16.44 -6.35
N TRP A 111 3.82 -16.26 -5.67
CA TRP A 111 2.57 -15.94 -6.36
C TRP A 111 2.68 -14.59 -7.08
N SER A 112 3.22 -13.57 -6.39
CA SER A 112 3.40 -12.21 -6.93
C SER A 112 4.24 -12.20 -8.20
N SER A 113 5.30 -13.01 -8.25
CA SER A 113 6.19 -13.10 -9.42
C SER A 113 5.66 -14.02 -10.53
N SER A 114 4.88 -15.05 -10.19
CA SER A 114 4.49 -16.11 -11.14
C SER A 114 3.09 -15.90 -11.74
N ILE A 115 2.18 -15.23 -11.04
CA ILE A 115 0.80 -15.02 -11.50
C ILE A 115 0.69 -13.64 -12.13
N ASN A 116 0.54 -13.62 -13.45
CA ASN A 116 0.38 -12.37 -14.17
C ASN A 116 -0.89 -11.63 -13.76
N ASN A 117 -0.80 -10.31 -13.62
CA ASN A 117 -1.92 -9.43 -13.27
C ASN A 117 -2.61 -9.80 -11.95
N MET A 118 -1.80 -10.24 -10.97
CA MET A 118 -2.22 -10.41 -9.59
C MET A 118 -1.81 -9.19 -8.75
N HIS A 119 -2.68 -8.77 -7.82
CA HIS A 119 -2.39 -7.68 -6.88
C HIS A 119 -2.79 -8.07 -5.45
N PHE A 120 -1.95 -7.74 -4.46
CA PHE A 120 -2.24 -7.95 -3.05
C PHE A 120 -2.81 -6.68 -2.41
N HIS A 121 -3.86 -6.85 -1.61
CA HIS A 121 -4.33 -5.86 -0.64
C HIS A 121 -4.17 -6.46 0.74
N TYR A 122 -3.28 -5.86 1.53
CA TYR A 122 -3.06 -6.28 2.90
C TYR A 122 -3.92 -5.48 3.86
N LEU A 123 -4.43 -6.15 4.89
CA LEU A 123 -5.08 -5.49 6.02
C LEU A 123 -4.41 -5.97 7.30
N THR A 124 -4.44 -5.14 8.34
CA THR A 124 -3.89 -5.46 9.66
C THR A 124 -4.74 -4.77 10.72
N THR A 125 -4.64 -5.24 11.95
CA THR A 125 -5.23 -4.59 13.13
C THR A 125 -4.29 -3.54 13.76
N THR A 126 -3.12 -3.33 13.18
CA THR A 126 -2.15 -2.33 13.64
C THR A 126 -2.75 -0.92 13.60
N PRO A 127 -2.65 -0.13 14.68
CA PRO A 127 -3.07 1.27 14.68
C PRO A 127 -2.40 2.06 13.56
N GLU A 128 -3.16 2.93 12.90
CA GLU A 128 -2.74 3.67 11.70
C GLU A 128 -1.44 4.45 11.90
N GLN A 129 -1.27 5.10 13.07
CA GLN A 129 -0.05 5.84 13.41
C GLN A 129 1.21 4.97 13.50
N ALA A 130 1.07 3.65 13.67
CA ALA A 130 2.18 2.71 13.76
C ALA A 130 2.44 1.94 12.45
N THR A 131 1.64 2.20 11.40
CA THR A 131 1.70 1.50 10.11
C THR A 131 3.10 1.59 9.48
N ARG A 132 3.77 2.73 9.58
CA ARG A 132 5.08 2.90 8.93
C ARG A 132 6.13 1.94 9.48
N ASN A 133 6.28 1.88 10.80
CA ASN A 133 7.18 0.93 11.46
C ASN A 133 6.79 -0.52 11.16
N TYR A 134 5.51 -0.75 10.87
CA TYR A 134 4.97 -2.06 10.54
C TYR A 134 5.28 -2.48 9.09
N MET A 135 5.42 -1.53 8.15
CA MET A 135 5.72 -1.76 6.74
C MET A 135 7.22 -1.84 6.39
N GLU A 136 8.11 -1.40 7.29
CA GLU A 136 9.56 -1.33 7.03
C GLU A 136 10.29 -2.70 7.06
N PHE A 137 9.59 -3.82 7.30
CA PHE A 137 10.16 -5.16 7.43
C PHE A 137 9.69 -6.15 6.35
#